data_AF-A0AAU2M8K7-F1
#
_entry.id   AF-A0AAU2M8K7-F1
#
_cell.length_a   1.000
_cell.length_b   1.000
_cell.length_c   1.000
_cell.angle_alpha   90.00
_cell.angle_beta   90.00
_cell.angle_gamma   90.00
#
_symmetry.space_group_name_H-M   'P 1'
#
loop_
_entity.id
_entity.type
_entity.pdbx_description
1 polymer ?
#
loop_
_entity_poly.entity_id
_entity_poly.type
_entity_poly.pdbx_seq_one_letter_code
_entity_poly.pdbx_strand_id
1 'polypeptide(L)'
;MTHLCCRRTGRRGWNIPGDSPHPRALAAAIHDLGRLGVPFSNDDLLPYAKLAASVAHLDLEHLGDIDQAEQQAERAAIVILPLEPVLALLLRLAQEGELRRSAQGTERGE
;
A
#
# COMPACT_ATOMS: atom_id res chain seq x y z
N MET A 1 14.48 29.40 2.20
CA MET A 1 14.80 28.41 1.14
C MET A 1 14.81 27.07 1.86
N THR A 2 13.81 26.18 1.78
CA THR A 2 13.28 25.48 0.60
C THR A 2 11.94 24.84 0.98
N HIS A 3 10.80 25.31 0.45
CA HIS A 3 9.47 24.66 0.61
C HIS A 3 8.94 24.10 -0.72
N LEU A 4 9.84 23.80 -1.66
CA LEU A 4 9.55 22.87 -2.75
C LEU A 4 9.87 21.48 -2.18
N CYS A 5 9.00 20.49 -2.17
CA CYS A 5 8.45 19.87 -3.35
C CYS A 5 7.46 18.82 -2.84
N CYS A 6 6.33 19.20 -2.25
CA CYS A 6 5.38 18.23 -1.70
C CYS A 6 4.05 18.37 -2.44
N ARG A 7 3.66 17.32 -3.17
CA ARG A 7 2.38 17.29 -3.88
C ARG A 7 1.38 16.53 -3.03
N ARG A 8 0.26 17.18 -2.73
CA ARG A 8 -0.88 16.52 -2.11
C ARG A 8 -1.64 15.75 -3.19
N THR A 9 -1.65 14.41 -3.13
CA THR A 9 -2.33 13.58 -4.14
C THR A 9 -3.67 13.05 -3.64
N GLY A 10 -4.75 13.35 -4.39
CA GLY A 10 -6.05 12.65 -4.31
C GLY A 10 -6.89 12.91 -3.04
N ARG A 11 -8.05 12.24 -2.97
CA ARG A 11 -9.08 12.35 -1.90
C ARG A 11 -8.57 12.11 -0.48
N ARG A 12 -7.37 11.52 -0.32
CA ARG A 12 -6.78 11.14 0.98
C ARG A 12 -5.75 12.13 1.52
N GLY A 13 -5.34 13.12 0.72
CA GLY A 13 -4.49 14.20 1.21
C GLY A 13 -3.07 13.80 1.60
N TRP A 14 -2.57 12.65 1.13
CA TRP A 14 -1.20 12.21 1.37
C TRP A 14 -0.20 13.27 0.91
N ASN A 15 0.79 13.53 1.76
CA ASN A 15 1.84 14.50 1.49
C ASN A 15 3.07 13.78 0.90
N ILE A 16 3.11 13.67 -0.42
CA ILE A 16 4.15 12.91 -1.12
C ILE A 16 5.20 13.87 -1.68
N PRO A 17 6.51 13.56 -1.59
CA PRO A 17 7.52 14.30 -2.34
C PRO A 17 7.15 14.40 -3.83
N GLY A 18 7.31 15.57 -4.41
CA GLY A 18 6.83 15.92 -5.75
C GLY A 18 7.68 15.32 -6.86
N ASP A 19 8.89 14.86 -6.51
CA ASP A 19 9.80 14.06 -7.32
C ASP A 19 9.62 12.55 -7.10
N SER A 20 8.74 12.13 -6.19
CA SER A 20 8.45 10.72 -5.94
C SER A 20 7.96 10.03 -7.23
N PRO A 21 8.57 8.89 -7.61
CA PRO A 21 8.17 8.16 -8.83
C PRO A 21 6.85 7.38 -8.65
N HIS A 22 6.47 7.12 -7.39
CA HIS A 22 5.42 6.16 -7.03
C HIS A 22 4.02 6.50 -7.56
N PRO A 23 3.54 7.76 -7.57
CA PRO A 23 2.23 8.09 -8.14
C PRO A 23 2.11 7.72 -9.62
N ARG A 24 3.19 7.89 -10.40
CA ARG A 24 3.22 7.51 -11.81
C ARG A 24 3.24 6.00 -11.99
N ALA A 25 4.04 5.30 -11.19
CA ALA A 25 4.10 3.84 -11.21
C ALA A 25 2.74 3.21 -10.87
N LEU A 26 2.05 3.74 -9.85
CA LEU A 26 0.70 3.31 -9.49
C LEU A 26 -0.30 3.53 -10.63
N ALA A 27 -0.29 4.71 -11.25
CA ALA A 27 -1.16 5.00 -12.38
C ALA A 27 -0.93 4.05 -13.57
N ALA A 28 0.34 3.71 -13.86
CA ALA A 28 0.69 2.75 -14.89
C ALA A 28 0.15 1.34 -14.56
N ALA A 29 0.33 0.87 -13.32
CA ALA A 29 -0.17 -0.44 -12.91
C ALA A 29 -1.71 -0.54 -13.01
N ILE A 30 -2.44 0.50 -12.62
CA ILE A 30 -3.91 0.55 -12.75
C ILE A 30 -4.32 0.56 -14.23
N HIS A 31 -3.60 1.30 -15.07
CA HIS A 31 -3.84 1.32 -16.50
C HIS A 31 -3.66 -0.06 -17.13
N ASP A 32 -2.61 -0.79 -16.74
CA ASP A 32 -2.35 -2.14 -17.23
C ASP A 32 -3.44 -3.14 -16.81
N LEU A 33 -3.96 -3.05 -15.58
CA LEU A 33 -5.12 -3.83 -15.15
C LEU A 33 -6.37 -3.54 -16.01
N GLY A 34 -6.60 -2.26 -16.34
CA GLY A 34 -7.67 -1.86 -17.24
C GLY A 34 -7.53 -2.49 -18.64
N ARG A 35 -6.30 -2.58 -19.17
CA ARG A 35 -6.03 -3.24 -20.45
C ARG A 35 -6.29 -4.74 -20.44
N LEU A 36 -6.20 -5.39 -19.27
CA LEU A 36 -6.52 -6.81 -19.09
C LEU A 36 -8.02 -7.06 -18.83
N GLY A 37 -8.86 -6.02 -18.90
CA GLY A 37 -10.30 -6.14 -18.69
C GLY A 37 -10.72 -6.10 -17.23
N VAL A 38 -9.84 -5.68 -16.32
CA VAL A 38 -10.12 -5.53 -14.88
C VAL A 38 -9.99 -4.05 -14.48
N PRO A 39 -10.90 -3.17 -14.94
CA PRO A 39 -10.82 -1.75 -14.63
C PRO A 39 -11.09 -1.50 -13.14
N PHE A 40 -10.28 -0.64 -12.53
CA PHE A 40 -10.51 -0.11 -11.20
C PHE A 40 -10.73 1.40 -11.27
N SER A 41 -11.85 1.88 -10.73
CA SER A 41 -12.06 3.31 -10.54
C SER A 41 -11.29 3.82 -9.30
N ASN A 42 -11.19 5.14 -9.17
CA ASN A 42 -10.61 5.74 -7.97
C ASN A 42 -11.39 5.38 -6.69
N ASP A 43 -12.71 5.18 -6.81
CA ASP A 43 -13.55 4.83 -5.67
C ASP A 43 -13.37 3.34 -5.30
N ASP A 44 -13.15 2.45 -6.27
CA ASP A 44 -12.81 1.04 -6.02
C ASP A 44 -11.45 0.90 -5.32
N LEU A 45 -10.52 1.81 -5.57
CA LEU A 45 -9.19 1.81 -4.96
C LEU A 45 -9.16 2.45 -3.56
N LEU A 46 -10.21 3.19 -3.18
CA LEU A 46 -10.22 3.90 -1.90
C LEU A 46 -10.09 2.95 -0.69
N PRO A 47 -10.78 1.79 -0.62
CA PRO A 47 -10.59 0.80 0.44
C PRO A 47 -9.15 0.23 0.48
N TYR A 48 -8.58 -0.15 -0.66
CA TYR A 48 -7.20 -0.66 -0.73
C TYR A 48 -6.20 0.36 -0.24
N ALA A 49 -6.40 1.62 -0.64
CA ALA A 49 -5.58 2.68 -0.18
C ALA A 49 -5.70 2.79 1.37
N LYS A 50 -6.89 2.60 1.98
CA LYS A 50 -7.05 2.73 3.45
C LYS A 50 -6.22 1.66 4.16
N LEU A 51 -6.25 0.43 3.65
CA LEU A 51 -5.39 -0.66 4.14
C LEU A 51 -3.90 -0.29 4.04
N ALA A 52 -3.46 0.26 2.90
CA ALA A 52 -2.08 0.72 2.75
C ALA A 52 -1.69 1.81 3.76
N ALA A 53 -2.61 2.73 4.09
CA ALA A 53 -2.37 3.74 5.12
C ALA A 53 -2.26 3.13 6.52
N SER A 54 -3.09 2.13 6.84
CA SER A 54 -3.03 1.41 8.11
C SER A 54 -1.73 0.61 8.27
N VAL A 55 -1.26 -0.04 7.20
CA VAL A 55 0.04 -0.71 7.17
C VAL A 55 1.16 0.29 7.40
N ALA A 56 1.18 1.40 6.65
CA ALA A 56 2.20 2.43 6.83
C ALA A 56 2.20 3.02 8.26
N HIS A 57 1.04 3.16 8.90
CA HIS A 57 0.97 3.60 10.28
C HIS A 57 1.60 2.57 11.23
N LEU A 58 1.26 1.30 11.08
CA LEU A 58 1.82 0.20 11.89
C LEU A 58 3.34 0.07 11.70
N ASP A 59 3.84 0.22 10.47
CA ASP A 59 5.27 0.19 10.17
C ASP A 59 6.01 1.30 10.92
N LEU A 60 5.43 2.52 10.94
CA LEU A 60 6.00 3.65 11.67
C LEU A 60 5.90 3.50 13.20
N GLU A 61 4.81 2.92 13.72
CA GLU A 61 4.71 2.56 15.15
C GLU A 61 5.83 1.59 15.55
N HIS A 62 6.21 0.67 14.66
CA HIS A 62 7.29 -0.29 14.92
C HIS A 62 8.69 0.33 14.93
N LEU A 63 8.88 1.49 14.28
CA LEU A 63 10.15 2.22 14.29
C LEU A 63 10.44 2.90 15.64
N GLY A 64 9.41 3.16 16.45
CA GLY A 64 9.51 3.87 17.73
C GLY A 64 9.89 5.35 17.59
N ASP A 65 10.05 6.04 18.74
CA ASP A 65 10.60 7.41 18.76
C ASP A 65 12.09 7.35 18.43
N ILE A 66 12.47 7.95 17.31
CA ILE A 66 13.86 8.07 16.89
C ILE A 66 14.18 9.56 16.87
N ASP A 67 15.06 10.01 17.77
CA ASP A 67 15.34 11.44 17.95
C ASP A 67 16.16 12.09 16.81
N GLN A 68 16.70 11.31 15.88
CA GLN A 68 17.61 11.79 14.83
C GLN A 68 17.11 11.41 13.43
N ALA A 69 16.83 12.42 12.58
CA ALA A 69 16.29 12.26 11.24
C ALA A 69 17.16 11.40 10.30
N GLU A 70 18.49 11.42 10.47
CA GLU A 70 19.41 10.60 9.67
C GLU A 70 19.32 9.12 10.06
N GLN A 71 19.21 8.83 11.36
CA GLN A 71 19.02 7.46 11.88
C GLN A 71 17.61 6.92 11.57
N GLN A 72 16.62 7.81 11.37
CA GLN A 72 15.26 7.45 10.95
C GLN A 72 15.24 6.86 9.54
N ALA A 73 15.93 7.47 8.56
CA ALA A 73 15.92 6.98 7.19
C ALA A 73 16.59 5.62 7.07
N GLU A 74 17.72 5.42 7.75
CA GLU A 74 18.43 4.14 7.79
C GLU A 74 17.62 3.05 8.50
N ARG A 75 17.02 3.33 9.66
CA ARG A 75 16.13 2.37 10.35
C ARG A 75 14.87 2.07 9.56
N ALA A 76 14.26 3.07 8.93
CA ALA A 76 13.13 2.86 8.04
C ALA A 76 13.50 1.90 6.90
N ALA A 77 14.68 2.04 6.30
CA ALA A 77 15.15 1.09 5.30
C ALA A 77 15.34 -0.33 5.86
N ILE A 78 15.90 -0.47 7.07
CA ILE A 78 16.13 -1.77 7.72
C ILE A 78 14.82 -2.47 8.11
N VAL A 79 13.79 -1.72 8.50
CA VAL A 79 12.53 -2.30 9.01
C VAL A 79 11.46 -2.39 7.92
N ILE A 80 11.26 -1.34 7.13
CA ILE A 80 10.16 -1.26 6.14
C ILE A 80 10.49 -2.10 4.89
N LEU A 81 11.73 -2.06 4.39
CA LEU A 81 12.06 -2.79 3.15
C LEU A 81 11.92 -4.31 3.31
N PRO A 82 12.33 -4.95 4.45
CA PRO A 82 12.04 -6.37 4.66
C PRO A 82 10.57 -6.67 4.95
N LEU A 83 9.77 -5.69 5.40
CA LEU A 83 8.35 -5.88 5.65
C LEU A 83 7.53 -5.95 4.36
N GLU A 84 7.93 -5.26 3.28
CA GLU A 84 7.24 -5.34 1.99
C GLU A 84 7.05 -6.80 1.48
N PRO A 85 8.09 -7.66 1.40
CA PRO A 85 7.90 -9.05 1.00
C PRO A 85 7.12 -9.87 2.03
N VAL A 86 7.23 -9.57 3.33
CA VAL A 86 6.43 -10.24 4.38
C VAL A 86 4.94 -9.94 4.20
N LEU A 87 4.57 -8.68 3.98
CA LEU A 87 3.20 -8.25 3.73
C LEU A 87 2.62 -8.87 2.45
N ALA A 88 3.43 -8.99 1.40
CA ALA A 88 3.02 -9.67 0.17
C ALA A 88 2.67 -11.16 0.41
N LEU A 89 3.49 -11.86 1.20
CA LEU A 89 3.22 -13.26 1.58
C LEU A 89 1.99 -13.39 2.47
N LEU A 90 1.82 -12.50 3.46
CA LEU A 90 0.63 -12.47 4.31
C LEU A 90 -0.64 -12.24 3.49
N LEU A 91 -0.60 -11.29 2.54
CA LEU A 91 -1.71 -11.03 1.64
C LEU A 91 -2.03 -12.27 0.79
N ARG A 92 -1.02 -12.99 0.30
CA ARG A 92 -1.24 -14.22 -0.46
C ARG A 92 -1.92 -15.30 0.37
N LEU A 93 -1.44 -15.54 1.59
CA LEU A 93 -2.05 -16.50 2.51
C LEU A 93 -3.49 -16.12 2.86
N ALA A 94 -3.77 -14.84 3.09
CA ALA A 94 -5.12 -14.33 3.34
C ALA A 94 -6.04 -14.60 2.13
N GLN A 95 -5.58 -14.30 0.92
CA GLN A 95 -6.34 -14.56 -0.31
C GLN A 95 -6.65 -16.05 -0.48
N GLU A 96 -5.67 -16.93 -0.28
CA GLU A 96 -5.90 -18.38 -0.36
C GLU A 96 -6.88 -18.88 0.71
N GLY A 97 -6.82 -18.30 1.92
CA GLY A 97 -7.77 -18.58 3.00
C GLY A 97 -9.21 -18.19 2.63
N GLU A 98 -9.42 -17.01 2.07
CA GLU A 98 -10.74 -16.57 1.62
C GLU A 98 -11.26 -17.40 0.45
N LEU A 99 -10.42 -17.70 -0.55
CA LEU A 99 -10.82 -18.53 -1.68
C LEU A 99 -11.30 -19.91 -1.22
N ARG A 100 -10.59 -20.54 -0.28
CA ARG A 100 -11.01 -21.82 0.32
C ARG A 100 -12.35 -21.70 1.04
N ARG A 101 -12.58 -20.62 1.79
CA ARG A 101 -13.86 -20.37 2.47
C ARG A 101 -15.01 -20.18 1.48
N SER A 102 -14.81 -19.39 0.42
CA SER A 102 -15.84 -19.12 -0.59
C SER A 102 -16.22 -20.39 -1.35
N ALA A 103 -15.25 -21.25 -1.70
CA ALA A 103 -15.52 -22.52 -2.37
C ALA A 103 -16.38 -23.48 -1.50
N GLN A 104 -16.08 -23.58 -0.20
CA GLN A 104 -16.84 -24.41 0.74
C GLN A 104 -18.27 -23.89 1.00
N GLY A 105 -18.51 -22.58 0.83
CA GLY A 105 -19.84 -21.99 0.93
C GLY A 105 -20.74 -22.35 -0.27
N THR A 106 -20.16 -22.52 -1.45
CA THR A 106 -20.86 -22.95 -2.66
C THR A 106 -21.28 -24.44 -2.58
N GLU A 107 -20.45 -25.29 -1.97
CA GLU A 107 -20.72 -26.74 -1.83
C GLU A 107 -21.79 -27.11 -0.79
N ARG A 108 -22.18 -26.21 0.13
CA ARG A 108 -23.26 -26.42 1.11
C ARG A 108 -24.62 -25.84 0.70
N GLY A 109 -24.69 -25.23 -0.47
CA GLY A 109 -25.88 -24.54 -0.99
C GLY A 109 -26.68 -25.31 -2.04
N GLU A 110 -26.30 -26.55 -2.37
CA GLU A 110 -27.06 -27.53 -3.19
C GLU A 110 -27.62 -28.65 -2.30
#